data_AF-A0A938QWQ9-F1
#
_entry.id   AF-A0A938QWQ9-F1
#
_cell.length_a   1.000
_cell.length_b   1.000
_cell.length_c   1.000
_cell.angle_alpha   90.00
_cell.angle_beta   90.00
_cell.angle_gamma   90.00
#
_symmetry.space_group_name_H-M   'P 1'
#
loop_
_entity.id
_entity.type
_entity.pdbx_description
1 polymer ?
#
loop_
_entity_poly.entity_id
_entity_poly.type
_entity_poly.pdbx_seq_one_letter_code
_entity_poly.pdbx_strand_id
1 'polypeptide(L)'
;MAELLDLDRYRRKLAADQGFRTWLARFQEQFGPDTRLQDLSPATLLTLATPGDETLYIYFDLVMGIERLGGSVRFRLDDLAAPTKLKIMDTAFALMDRVRFEVMRRLGWVEEAPQQDAPIVELVRLAWKEGSSFSRETPRLSPRHPGYEAYRKLALRDQVVFIRRLVPAAVENFRRLMPSEPA
;
A
#
# COMPACT_ATOMS: atom_id res chain seq x y z
N MET A 1 -29.49 -8.96 12.71
CA MET A 1 -28.19 -8.32 13.02
C MET A 1 -27.04 -9.32 13.05
N ALA A 2 -27.18 -10.49 13.69
CA ALA A 2 -26.14 -11.53 13.69
C ALA A 2 -25.80 -12.07 12.28
N GLU A 3 -26.80 -12.29 11.41
CA GLU A 3 -26.57 -12.75 10.02
C GLU A 3 -25.82 -11.72 9.15
N LEU A 4 -26.09 -10.43 9.33
CA LEU A 4 -25.39 -9.36 8.60
C LEU A 4 -23.91 -9.27 9.01
N LEU A 5 -23.64 -9.40 10.32
CA LEU A 5 -22.28 -9.47 10.86
C LEU A 5 -21.48 -10.65 10.30
N ASP A 6 -22.14 -11.80 10.12
CA ASP A 6 -21.50 -13.00 9.56
C ASP A 6 -21.21 -12.85 8.05
N LEU A 7 -22.14 -12.23 7.30
CA LEU A 7 -21.96 -11.95 5.88
C LEU A 7 -20.81 -10.98 5.60
N ASP A 8 -20.68 -9.90 6.38
CA ASP A 8 -19.60 -8.93 6.18
C ASP A 8 -18.23 -9.51 6.56
N ARG A 9 -18.18 -10.35 7.60
CA ARG A 9 -16.97 -11.08 7.97
C ARG A 9 -16.57 -12.08 6.88
N TYR A 10 -17.52 -12.84 6.36
CA TYR A 10 -17.30 -13.76 5.26
C TYR A 10 -16.80 -13.04 3.99
N ARG A 11 -17.42 -11.91 3.63
CA ARG A 11 -17.00 -11.10 2.46
C ARG A 11 -15.59 -10.54 2.61
N ARG A 12 -15.21 -10.10 3.81
CA ARG A 12 -13.84 -9.63 4.09
C ARG A 12 -12.83 -10.77 3.99
N LYS A 13 -13.15 -11.92 4.58
CA LYS A 13 -12.30 -13.12 4.48
C LYS A 13 -12.11 -13.55 3.02
N LEU A 14 -13.20 -13.65 2.24
CA LEU A 14 -13.11 -14.03 0.83
C LEU A 14 -12.27 -13.04 0.01
N ALA A 15 -12.39 -11.74 0.28
CA ALA A 15 -11.57 -10.73 -0.39
C ALA A 15 -10.08 -10.85 0.00
N ALA A 16 -9.78 -11.13 1.27
CA ALA A 16 -8.42 -11.38 1.74
C ALA A 16 -7.82 -12.64 1.10
N ASP A 17 -8.57 -13.76 1.09
CA ASP A 17 -8.14 -15.02 0.47
C ASP A 17 -7.86 -14.85 -1.04
N GLN A 18 -8.63 -14.00 -1.72
CA GLN A 18 -8.42 -13.69 -3.13
C GLN A 18 -7.26 -12.73 -3.36
N GLY A 19 -7.14 -11.67 -2.56
CA GLY A 19 -6.10 -10.64 -2.68
C GLY A 19 -4.71 -11.14 -2.30
N PHE A 20 -4.61 -11.92 -1.22
CA PHE A 20 -3.33 -12.42 -0.69
C PHE A 20 -2.94 -13.81 -1.21
N ARG A 21 -3.64 -14.33 -2.23
CA ARG A 21 -3.43 -15.68 -2.76
C ARG A 21 -1.97 -16.00 -3.08
N THR A 22 -1.26 -15.04 -3.66
CA THR A 22 0.16 -15.19 -4.05
C THR A 22 1.13 -14.72 -2.98
N TRP A 23 0.64 -14.01 -1.95
CA TRP A 23 1.47 -13.36 -0.95
C TRP A 23 2.08 -14.36 0.03
N LEU A 24 1.36 -15.42 0.41
CA LEU A 24 1.92 -16.47 1.28
C LEU A 24 3.16 -17.12 0.65
N ALA A 25 3.08 -17.50 -0.63
CA ALA A 25 4.21 -18.08 -1.35
C ALA A 25 5.37 -17.09 -1.53
N ARG A 26 5.06 -15.79 -1.70
CA ARG A 26 6.06 -14.75 -1.97
C ARG A 26 6.78 -14.25 -0.72
N PHE A 27 6.06 -14.05 0.37
CA PHE A 27 6.57 -13.40 1.58
C PHE A 27 6.75 -14.36 2.75
N GLN A 28 6.23 -15.60 2.65
CA GLN A 28 6.28 -16.59 3.73
C GLN A 28 5.69 -16.05 5.05
N GLU A 29 4.71 -15.14 4.93
CA GLU A 29 4.02 -14.45 6.02
C GLU A 29 2.51 -14.69 5.90
N GLN A 30 1.79 -14.70 7.03
CA GLN A 30 0.34 -14.91 7.04
C GLN A 30 -0.40 -13.59 6.90
N PHE A 31 -1.34 -13.54 5.95
CA PHE A 31 -2.18 -12.38 5.69
C PHE A 31 -3.65 -12.75 5.84
N GLY A 32 -4.44 -11.83 6.38
CA GLY A 32 -5.84 -12.03 6.69
C GLY A 32 -6.68 -10.77 6.49
N PRO A 33 -8.00 -10.87 6.75
CA PRO A 33 -8.94 -9.77 6.50
C PRO A 33 -8.65 -8.51 7.32
N ASP A 34 -7.95 -8.65 8.44
CA ASP A 34 -7.64 -7.56 9.37
C ASP A 34 -6.16 -7.17 9.32
N THR A 35 -5.35 -7.72 8.39
CA THR A 35 -3.93 -7.39 8.26
C THR A 35 -3.76 -5.94 7.79
N ARG A 36 -3.00 -5.16 8.55
CA ARG A 36 -2.69 -3.75 8.30
C ARG A 36 -1.27 -3.60 7.77
N LEU A 37 -0.94 -2.41 7.27
CA LEU A 37 0.43 -2.08 6.83
C LEU A 37 1.45 -2.13 7.99
N GLN A 38 1.04 -1.76 9.19
CA GLN A 38 1.91 -1.80 10.37
C GLN A 38 2.22 -3.23 10.84
N ASP A 39 1.38 -4.20 10.49
CA ASP A 39 1.56 -5.60 10.86
C ASP A 39 2.61 -6.30 9.98
N LEU A 40 2.92 -5.73 8.81
CA LEU A 40 3.85 -6.30 7.85
C LEU A 40 5.27 -6.38 8.42
N SER A 41 5.93 -7.52 8.19
CA SER A 41 7.35 -7.64 8.48
C SER A 41 8.18 -6.57 7.73
N PRO A 42 9.33 -6.12 8.28
CA PRO A 42 10.17 -5.16 7.58
C PRO A 42 10.64 -5.61 6.20
N ALA A 43 10.89 -6.92 6.00
CA ALA A 43 11.26 -7.47 4.70
C ALA A 43 10.13 -7.33 3.68
N THR A 44 8.91 -7.78 4.03
CA THR A 44 7.71 -7.61 3.19
C THR A 44 7.47 -6.15 2.83
N LEU A 45 7.53 -5.26 3.82
CA LEU A 45 7.34 -3.82 3.63
C LEU A 45 8.39 -3.22 2.68
N LEU A 46 9.66 -3.61 2.85
CA LEU A 46 10.75 -3.13 1.98
C LEU A 46 10.56 -3.62 0.53
N THR A 47 10.20 -4.88 0.31
CA THR A 47 9.89 -5.40 -1.03
C THR A 47 8.76 -4.62 -1.68
N LEU A 48 7.67 -4.39 -0.95
CA LEU A 48 6.50 -3.67 -1.45
C LEU A 48 6.78 -2.17 -1.71
N ALA A 49 7.70 -1.55 -0.97
CA ALA A 49 8.06 -0.14 -1.13
C ALA A 49 9.09 0.10 -2.26
N THR A 50 9.88 -0.93 -2.59
CA THR A 50 10.96 -0.86 -3.57
C THR A 50 10.38 -0.75 -4.99
N PRO A 51 10.86 0.22 -5.81
CA PRO A 51 10.41 0.34 -7.19
C PRO A 51 10.83 -0.88 -8.04
N GLY A 52 9.96 -1.34 -8.92
CA GLY A 52 10.24 -2.43 -9.86
C GLY A 52 8.97 -2.99 -10.47
N ASP A 53 9.07 -3.53 -11.69
CA ASP A 53 7.94 -4.10 -12.42
C ASP A 53 7.33 -5.30 -11.69
N GLU A 54 8.18 -6.16 -11.13
CA GLU A 54 7.72 -7.28 -10.29
C GLU A 54 6.88 -6.81 -9.12
N THR A 55 7.29 -5.73 -8.45
CA THR A 55 6.54 -5.15 -7.34
C THR A 55 5.18 -4.62 -7.80
N LEU A 56 5.11 -4.00 -8.99
CA LEU A 56 3.83 -3.55 -9.56
C LEU A 56 2.87 -4.71 -9.80
N TYR A 57 3.34 -5.85 -10.30
CA TYR A 57 2.50 -7.03 -10.48
C TYR A 57 1.91 -7.56 -9.17
N ILE A 58 2.62 -7.44 -8.05
CA ILE A 58 2.08 -7.80 -6.71
C ILE A 58 0.85 -6.94 -6.38
N TYR A 59 0.92 -5.64 -6.65
CA TYR A 59 -0.21 -4.73 -6.41
C TYR A 59 -1.36 -4.98 -7.39
N PHE A 60 -1.07 -5.25 -8.66
CA PHE A 60 -2.11 -5.58 -9.63
C PHE A 60 -2.86 -6.84 -9.24
N ASP A 61 -2.16 -7.89 -8.83
CA ASP A 61 -2.77 -9.12 -8.31
C ASP A 61 -3.64 -8.88 -7.08
N LEU A 62 -3.15 -8.07 -6.15
CA LEU A 62 -3.88 -7.70 -4.94
C LEU A 62 -5.20 -6.99 -5.29
N VAL A 63 -5.13 -5.94 -6.13
CA VAL A 63 -6.30 -5.14 -6.54
C VAL A 63 -7.30 -6.00 -7.30
N MET A 64 -6.85 -6.76 -8.30
CA MET A 64 -7.75 -7.60 -9.09
C MET A 64 -8.38 -8.71 -8.26
N GLY A 65 -7.63 -9.30 -7.33
CA GLY A 65 -8.12 -10.30 -6.40
C GLY A 65 -9.24 -9.76 -5.50
N ILE A 66 -9.02 -8.59 -4.89
CA ILE A 66 -10.00 -7.97 -3.97
C ILE A 66 -11.25 -7.48 -4.73
N GLU A 67 -11.08 -6.90 -5.91
CA GLU A 67 -12.16 -6.39 -6.76
C GLU A 67 -12.83 -7.48 -7.62
N ARG A 68 -12.45 -8.76 -7.43
CA ARG A 68 -13.04 -9.93 -8.12
C ARG A 68 -12.93 -9.88 -9.64
N LEU A 69 -11.88 -9.24 -10.15
CA LEU A 69 -11.59 -9.11 -11.59
C LEU A 69 -10.82 -10.33 -12.15
N GLY A 70 -10.44 -11.27 -11.28
CA GLY A 70 -9.56 -12.39 -11.60
C GLY A 70 -8.19 -12.23 -10.95
N GLY A 71 -7.28 -13.19 -11.17
CA GLY A 71 -5.85 -13.02 -10.85
C GLY A 71 -5.04 -12.84 -12.14
N SER A 72 -3.84 -12.26 -12.08
CA SER A 72 -2.99 -12.02 -13.28
C SER A 72 -2.70 -13.29 -14.08
N VAL A 73 -2.75 -14.45 -13.41
CA VAL A 73 -2.59 -15.78 -14.02
C VAL A 73 -3.80 -16.19 -14.88
N ARG A 74 -5.01 -15.71 -14.57
CA ARG A 74 -6.26 -16.05 -15.30
C ARG A 74 -6.76 -14.95 -16.22
N PHE A 75 -6.49 -13.69 -15.88
CA PHE A 75 -6.79 -12.52 -16.70
C PHE A 75 -5.52 -11.71 -16.79
N ARG A 76 -4.92 -11.62 -17.99
CA ARG A 76 -3.84 -10.67 -18.18
C ARG A 76 -4.47 -9.29 -18.09
N LEU A 77 -3.72 -8.32 -17.58
CA LEU A 77 -4.09 -6.91 -17.69
C LEU A 77 -4.48 -6.57 -19.13
N ASP A 78 -3.86 -7.22 -20.12
CA ASP A 78 -4.15 -7.07 -21.54
C ASP A 78 -5.58 -7.40 -21.96
N ASP A 79 -6.25 -8.34 -21.26
CA ASP A 79 -7.60 -8.81 -21.58
C ASP A 79 -8.71 -7.89 -21.08
N LEU A 80 -8.38 -6.90 -20.24
CA LEU A 80 -9.34 -5.98 -19.63
C LEU A 80 -9.64 -4.78 -20.54
N ALA A 81 -10.80 -4.15 -20.36
CA ALA A 81 -11.10 -2.87 -21.01
C ALA A 81 -10.15 -1.77 -20.49
N ALA A 82 -9.73 -0.85 -21.36
CA ALA A 82 -8.78 0.23 -21.00
C ALA A 82 -9.17 1.04 -19.74
N PRO A 83 -10.45 1.42 -19.53
CA PRO A 83 -10.85 2.12 -18.30
C PRO A 83 -10.61 1.31 -17.02
N THR A 84 -10.82 0.00 -17.08
CA THR A 84 -10.59 -0.91 -15.94
C THR A 84 -9.09 -1.03 -15.66
N LYS A 85 -8.25 -1.14 -16.70
CA LYS A 85 -6.79 -1.19 -16.54
C LYS A 85 -6.26 0.06 -15.84
N LEU A 86 -6.67 1.25 -16.31
CA LEU A 86 -6.27 2.52 -15.70
C LEU A 86 -6.68 2.57 -14.23
N LYS A 87 -7.90 2.13 -13.91
CA LYS A 87 -8.39 2.10 -12.53
C LYS A 87 -7.59 1.15 -11.63
N ILE A 88 -7.19 -0.02 -12.15
CA ILE A 88 -6.30 -0.95 -11.42
C ILE A 88 -4.95 -0.29 -11.16
N MET A 89 -4.36 0.34 -12.18
CA MET A 89 -3.07 1.02 -12.07
C MET A 89 -3.11 2.15 -11.05
N ASP A 90 -4.12 3.02 -11.12
CA ASP A 90 -4.28 4.14 -10.17
C ASP A 90 -4.42 3.63 -8.73
N THR A 91 -5.20 2.56 -8.53
CA THR A 91 -5.38 1.92 -7.22
C THR A 91 -4.06 1.32 -6.71
N ALA A 92 -3.32 0.64 -7.57
CA ALA A 92 -2.02 0.06 -7.23
C ALA A 92 -0.99 1.13 -6.85
N PHE A 93 -0.90 2.23 -7.60
CA PHE A 93 0.00 3.35 -7.28
C PHE A 93 -0.39 4.03 -5.96
N ALA A 94 -1.69 4.18 -5.70
CA ALA A 94 -2.17 4.74 -4.45
C ALA A 94 -1.78 3.87 -3.24
N LEU A 95 -1.90 2.55 -3.35
CA LEU A 95 -1.48 1.62 -2.30
C LEU A 95 0.03 1.61 -2.11
N MET A 96 0.78 1.66 -3.21
CA MET A 96 2.24 1.75 -3.17
C MET A 96 2.71 2.99 -2.39
N ASP A 97 2.03 4.13 -2.57
CA ASP A 97 2.28 5.33 -1.76
C ASP A 97 2.00 5.08 -0.27
N ARG A 98 0.90 4.41 0.09
CA ARG A 98 0.60 4.08 1.50
C ARG A 98 1.67 3.19 2.15
N VAL A 99 2.16 2.18 1.41
CA VAL A 99 3.28 1.34 1.87
C VAL A 99 4.55 2.16 2.11
N ARG A 100 4.86 3.08 1.19
CA ARG A 100 6.04 3.96 1.32
C ARG A 100 5.90 4.95 2.49
N PHE A 101 4.70 5.42 2.77
CA PHE A 101 4.44 6.24 3.95
C PHE A 101 4.61 5.45 5.24
N GLU A 102 4.22 4.17 5.28
CA GLU A 102 4.52 3.30 6.43
C GLU A 102 6.03 3.10 6.62
N VAL A 103 6.82 2.96 5.54
CA VAL A 103 8.29 2.96 5.63
C VAL A 103 8.81 4.27 6.26
N MET A 104 8.34 5.42 5.76
CA MET A 104 8.73 6.73 6.30
C MET A 104 8.33 6.87 7.78
N ARG A 105 7.18 6.33 8.18
CA ARG A 105 6.68 6.36 9.55
C ARG A 105 7.57 5.52 10.47
N ARG A 106 7.96 4.31 10.06
CA ARG A 106 8.88 3.45 10.84
C ARG A 106 10.27 4.09 11.03
N LEU A 107 10.68 4.95 10.11
CA LEU A 107 11.89 5.78 10.25
C LEU A 107 11.69 7.03 11.12
N GLY A 108 10.46 7.34 11.53
CA GLY A 108 10.11 8.56 12.27
C GLY A 108 10.09 9.84 11.43
N TRP A 109 10.06 9.72 10.10
CA TRP A 109 10.13 10.87 9.18
C TRP A 109 8.79 11.57 9.01
N VAL A 110 7.70 10.82 9.12
CA VAL A 110 6.33 11.33 9.01
C VAL A 110 5.53 10.97 10.25
N GLU A 111 4.50 11.76 10.51
CA GLU A 111 3.45 11.44 11.48
C GLU A 111 2.55 10.32 10.94
N GLU A 112 1.58 9.90 11.76
CA GLU A 112 0.60 8.89 11.36
C GLU A 112 -0.15 9.29 10.09
N ALA A 113 -0.28 8.35 9.17
CA ALA A 113 -1.02 8.57 7.94
C ALA A 113 -2.53 8.41 8.18
N PRO A 114 -3.38 9.08 7.38
CA PRO A 114 -4.80 8.76 7.36
C PRO A 114 -5.00 7.25 7.13
N GLN A 115 -5.98 6.65 7.82
CA GLN A 115 -6.33 5.23 7.74
C GLN A 115 -5.17 4.25 7.99
N GLN A 116 -4.15 4.63 8.77
CA GLN A 116 -3.03 3.73 9.11
C GLN A 116 -3.48 2.41 9.74
N ASP A 117 -4.55 2.45 10.53
CA ASP A 117 -5.12 1.27 11.18
C ASP A 117 -6.10 0.48 10.31
N ALA A 118 -6.37 0.93 9.07
CA ALA A 118 -7.24 0.20 8.18
C ALA A 118 -6.54 -1.06 7.64
N PRO A 119 -7.26 -2.19 7.54
CA PRO A 119 -6.74 -3.36 6.86
C PRO A 119 -6.40 -3.05 5.40
N ILE A 120 -5.37 -3.72 4.86
CA ILE A 120 -4.94 -3.54 3.47
C ILE A 120 -6.10 -3.75 2.48
N VAL A 121 -6.98 -4.73 2.77
CA VAL A 121 -8.17 -4.99 1.96
C VAL A 121 -9.12 -3.79 1.92
N GLU A 122 -9.24 -3.06 3.03
CA GLU A 122 -10.05 -1.85 3.09
C GLU A 122 -9.37 -0.68 2.35
N LEU A 123 -8.05 -0.52 2.48
CA LEU A 123 -7.29 0.48 1.74
C LEU A 123 -7.47 0.31 0.23
N VAL A 124 -7.48 -0.93 -0.28
CA VAL A 124 -7.73 -1.22 -1.70
C VAL A 124 -9.12 -0.74 -2.12
N ARG A 125 -10.14 -1.06 -1.32
CA ARG A 125 -11.54 -0.66 -1.60
C ARG A 125 -11.74 0.85 -1.54
N LEU A 126 -11.13 1.51 -0.57
CA LEU A 126 -11.17 2.97 -0.44
C LEU A 126 -10.50 3.63 -1.65
N ALA A 127 -9.29 3.19 -2.01
CA ALA A 127 -8.59 3.67 -3.20
C ALA A 127 -9.40 3.43 -4.48
N TRP A 128 -10.02 2.27 -4.64
CA TRP A 128 -10.85 1.94 -5.79
C TRP A 128 -12.12 2.81 -5.89
N LYS A 129 -12.72 3.16 -4.75
CA LYS A 129 -13.93 3.97 -4.68
C LYS A 129 -13.65 5.46 -4.85
N GLU A 130 -12.61 5.97 -4.20
CA GLU A 130 -12.30 7.40 -4.09
C GLU A 130 -11.30 7.90 -5.14
N GLY A 131 -10.53 6.99 -5.74
CA GLY A 131 -9.57 7.28 -6.80
C GLY A 131 -8.60 8.39 -6.39
N SER A 132 -8.57 9.47 -7.19
CA SER A 132 -7.60 10.54 -7.01
C SER A 132 -7.65 11.26 -5.66
N SER A 133 -8.79 11.24 -4.95
CA SER A 133 -8.90 11.83 -3.61
C SER A 133 -8.07 11.06 -2.60
N PHE A 134 -8.16 9.72 -2.61
CA PHE A 134 -7.39 8.85 -1.74
C PHE A 134 -5.88 9.01 -1.95
N SER A 135 -5.45 9.17 -3.20
CA SER A 135 -4.02 9.38 -3.55
C SER A 135 -3.49 10.76 -3.15
N ARG A 136 -4.34 11.73 -2.82
CA ARG A 136 -3.90 13.07 -2.38
C ARG A 136 -3.64 13.14 -0.88
N GLU A 137 -4.13 12.17 -0.13
CA GLU A 137 -3.90 12.08 1.30
C GLU A 137 -2.46 11.62 1.57
N THR A 138 -1.64 12.54 2.06
CA THR A 138 -0.27 12.25 2.50
C THR A 138 -0.13 12.53 3.98
N PRO A 139 0.71 11.77 4.71
CA PRO A 139 1.02 12.09 6.10
C PRO A 139 1.74 13.44 6.20
N ARG A 140 1.74 14.01 7.40
CA ARG A 140 2.52 15.21 7.71
C ARG A 140 3.97 14.83 7.96
N LEU A 141 4.89 15.71 7.58
CA LEU A 141 6.29 15.51 7.93
C LEU A 141 6.48 15.72 9.44
N SER A 142 7.25 14.84 10.07
CA SER A 142 7.58 14.93 11.48
C SER A 142 8.35 16.23 11.78
N PRO A 143 8.02 16.97 12.87
CA PRO A 143 8.79 18.13 13.32
C PRO A 143 10.27 17.84 13.61
N ARG A 144 10.63 16.56 13.83
CA ARG A 144 12.00 16.12 14.07
C ARG A 144 12.80 15.92 12.79
N HIS A 145 12.15 15.90 11.63
CA HIS A 145 12.83 15.70 10.35
C HIS A 145 13.60 16.99 9.96
N PRO A 146 14.87 16.90 9.51
CA PRO A 146 15.67 18.09 9.17
C PRO A 146 15.02 19.02 8.13
N GLY A 147 14.21 18.45 7.22
CA GLY A 147 13.46 19.18 6.20
C GLY A 147 12.18 19.88 6.69
N TYR A 148 11.80 19.77 7.97
CA TYR A 148 10.51 20.27 8.47
C TYR A 148 10.31 21.78 8.30
N GLU A 149 11.36 22.56 8.55
CA GLU A 149 11.30 24.02 8.40
C GLU A 149 11.03 24.48 6.97
N ALA A 150 11.54 23.75 5.98
CA ALA A 150 11.23 24.00 4.58
C ALA A 150 9.81 23.55 4.26
N TYR A 151 9.43 22.34 4.69
CA TYR A 151 8.11 21.75 4.47
C TYR A 151 6.96 22.63 4.99
N ARG A 152 7.03 23.14 6.22
CA ARG A 152 5.93 23.88 6.85
C ARG A 152 5.59 25.20 6.15
N LYS A 153 6.51 25.76 5.37
CA LYS A 153 6.34 27.02 4.63
C LYS A 153 5.68 26.82 3.26
N LEU A 154 5.52 25.57 2.83
CA LEU A 154 4.96 25.23 1.53
C LEU A 154 3.43 25.26 1.56
N ALA A 155 2.83 25.56 0.39
CA ALA A 155 1.41 25.33 0.16
C ALA A 155 1.09 23.83 0.22
N LEU A 156 -0.16 23.47 0.54
CA LEU A 156 -0.57 22.06 0.71
C LEU A 156 -0.23 21.17 -0.49
N ARG A 157 -0.35 21.68 -1.73
CA ARG A 157 0.00 20.92 -2.94
C ARG A 157 1.49 20.62 -3.02
N ASP A 158 2.32 21.58 -2.62
CA ASP A 158 3.78 21.45 -2.62
C ASP A 158 4.26 20.57 -1.47
N GLN A 159 3.52 20.55 -0.34
CA GLN A 159 3.76 19.61 0.75
C GLN A 159 3.61 18.15 0.30
N VAL A 160 2.57 17.82 -0.47
CA VAL A 160 2.37 16.48 -1.04
C VAL A 160 3.57 16.07 -1.91
N VAL A 161 4.03 16.97 -2.78
CA VAL A 161 5.20 16.74 -3.63
C VAL A 161 6.47 16.58 -2.79
N PHE A 162 6.63 17.40 -1.74
CA PHE A 162 7.76 17.34 -0.82
C PHE A 162 7.86 15.97 -0.14
N ILE A 163 6.76 15.45 0.41
CA ILE A 163 6.72 14.11 1.04
C ILE A 163 7.12 13.03 0.04
N ARG A 164 6.53 13.02 -1.16
CA ARG A 164 6.85 12.01 -2.20
C ARG A 164 8.30 12.06 -2.66
N ARG A 165 8.93 13.24 -2.68
CA ARG A 165 10.35 13.38 -3.02
C ARG A 165 11.29 12.75 -1.98
N LEU A 166 10.84 12.55 -0.75
CA LEU A 166 11.63 11.89 0.30
C LEU A 166 11.59 10.37 0.21
N VAL A 167 10.61 9.79 -0.51
CA VAL A 167 10.40 8.34 -0.60
C VAL A 167 11.67 7.57 -1.00
N PRO A 168 12.42 7.95 -2.06
CA PRO A 168 13.61 7.18 -2.44
C PRO A 168 14.64 7.11 -1.32
N ALA A 169 14.87 8.23 -0.63
CA ALA A 169 15.79 8.29 0.49
C ALA A 169 15.27 7.49 1.69
N ALA A 170 13.97 7.51 1.95
CA ALA A 170 13.35 6.72 3.02
C ALA A 170 13.52 5.22 2.77
N VAL A 171 13.18 4.73 1.58
CA VAL A 171 13.32 3.31 1.22
C VAL A 171 14.78 2.85 1.36
N GLU A 172 15.73 3.68 0.93
CA GLU A 172 17.15 3.36 1.06
C GLU A 172 17.63 3.33 2.51
N ASN A 173 17.20 4.29 3.35
CA ASN A 173 17.54 4.27 4.77
C ASN A 173 16.92 3.06 5.48
N PHE A 174 15.67 2.71 5.14
CA PHE A 174 15.00 1.55 5.70
C PHE A 174 15.71 0.24 5.32
N ARG A 175 16.17 0.11 4.08
CA ARG A 175 16.99 -1.02 3.62
C ARG A 175 18.25 -1.21 4.45
N ARG A 176 18.95 -0.12 4.80
CA ARG A 176 20.20 -0.18 5.60
C ARG A 176 19.98 -0.60 7.05
N LEU A 177 18.78 -0.43 7.57
CA LEU A 177 18.43 -0.89 8.92
C LEU A 177 18.11 -2.38 8.96
N MET A 178 17.93 -3.02 7.79
CA MET A 178 17.76 -4.46 7.72
C MET A 178 19.11 -5.16 7.84
N PRO A 179 19.24 -6.20 8.68
CA PRO A 179 20.42 -7.03 8.66
C PRO A 179 20.53 -7.66 7.26
N SER A 180 21.71 -7.59 6.66
CA SER A 180 22.02 -8.36 5.47
C SER A 180 21.75 -9.83 5.81
N GLU A 181 20.85 -10.51 5.10
CA GLU A 181 20.78 -11.96 5.20
C GLU A 181 22.18 -12.54 4.88
N PRO A 182 22.69 -13.48 5.68
CA PRO A 182 23.92 -14.16 5.32
C PRO A 182 23.67 -14.91 4.00
N ALA A 183 24.58 -14.71 3.05
CA ALA A 183 24.60 -15.40 1.76
C ALA A 183 24.71 -16.93 1.91
#